data_AF-A0A2D6IXW7-F1
#
_entry.id   AF-A0A2D6IXW7-F1
#
_cell.length_a   1.000
_cell.length_b   1.000
_cell.length_c   1.000
_cell.angle_alpha   90.00
_cell.angle_beta   90.00
_cell.angle_gamma   90.00
#
_symmetry.space_group_name_H-M   'P 1'
#
loop_
_entity.id
_entity.type
_entity.pdbx_description
1 polymer ?
#
loop_
_entity_poly.entity_id
_entity_poly.type
_entity_poly.pdbx_seq_one_letter_code
_entity_poly.pdbx_strand_id
1 'polypeptide(L)' 'MTKAFKKTLVRSQRDKINMRTAALIEGIDRVAMAKLSRGLFP' A
#
# COMPACT_ATOMS: atom_id res chain seq x y z
N MET A 1 15.35 -1.28 -5.46
CA MET A 1 14.63 -1.20 -4.16
C MET A 1 14.10 0.18 -3.77
N THR A 2 14.54 1.29 -4.37
CA THR A 2 14.28 2.66 -3.89
C THR A 2 12.84 3.16 -4.04
N LYS A 3 12.09 2.76 -5.08
CA LYS A 3 10.73 3.28 -5.33
C LYS A 3 9.72 2.88 -4.24
N ALA A 4 9.71 1.60 -3.84
CA ALA A 4 8.79 1.11 -2.82
C ALA A 4 9.08 1.75 -1.45
N PHE A 5 10.36 1.81 -1.06
CA PHE A 5 10.78 2.48 0.17
C PHE A 5 10.36 3.96 0.21
N LYS A 6 10.65 4.73 -0.86
CA LYS A 6 10.27 6.14 -0.95
C LYS A 6 8.75 6.33 -0.84
N LYS A 7 7.97 5.47 -1.49
CA LYS A 7 6.49 5.51 -1.40
C LYS A 7 6.02 5.32 0.05
N THR A 8 6.54 4.30 0.73
CA THR A 8 6.21 4.02 2.14
C THR A 8 6.61 5.17 3.05
N LEU A 9 7.80 5.75 2.85
CA LEU A 9 8.29 6.90 3.64
C LEU A 9 7.41 8.13 3.48
N VAL A 10 7.02 8.45 2.24
CA VAL A 10 6.12 9.58 1.98
C VAL A 10 4.78 9.36 2.69
N ARG A 11 4.22 8.15 2.62
CA ARG A 11 2.95 7.84 3.29
C ARG A 11 3.06 7.88 4.81
N SER A 12 4.12 7.33 5.39
CA SER A 12 4.32 7.32 6.84
C SER A 12 4.40 8.75 7.40
N GLN A 13 5.08 9.65 6.68
CA GLN A 13 5.18 11.06 7.04
C GLN A 13 3.85 11.80 6.90
N ARG A 14 3.17 11.63 5.75
CA ARG A 14 1.88 12.28 5.46
C ARG A 14 0.80 11.87 6.46
N ASP A 15 0.71 10.58 6.77
CA ASP A 15 -0.36 9.99 7.59
C ASP A 15 0.03 9.93 9.08
N LYS A 16 1.25 10.36 9.45
CA LYS A 16 1.81 10.33 10.81
C LYS A 16 1.74 8.94 11.47
N ILE A 17 2.03 7.91 10.69
CA ILE A 17 2.08 6.50 11.13
C ILE A 17 3.49 5.95 10.98
N ASN A 18 3.80 4.88 11.68
CA ASN A 18 5.11 4.23 11.53
C ASN A 18 5.25 3.56 10.13
N MET A 19 6.49 3.35 9.71
CA MET A 19 6.83 2.75 8.40
C MET A 19 6.26 1.35 8.21
N ARG A 20 6.11 0.56 9.28
CA ARG A 20 5.55 -0.80 9.24
C ARG A 20 4.06 -0.74 8.88
N THR A 21 3.29 0.11 9.54
CA THR A 21 1.87 0.32 9.26
C THR A 21 1.67 0.91 7.87
N ALA A 22 2.50 1.88 7.45
CA ALA A 22 2.44 2.43 6.10
C ALA A 22 2.70 1.36 5.03
N ALA A 23 3.68 0.48 5.23
CA ALA A 23 3.97 -0.61 4.32
C ALA A 23 2.82 -1.62 4.24
N LEU A 24 2.19 -1.93 5.38
CA LEU A 24 1.04 -2.82 5.44
C LEU A 24 -0.15 -2.27 4.63
N ILE A 25 -0.48 -0.99 4.83
CA ILE A 25 -1.57 -0.33 4.09
C ILE A 25 -1.28 -0.36 2.58
N GLU A 26 -0.07 0.00 2.17
CA GLU A 26 0.33 -0.03 0.75
C GLU A 26 0.23 -1.43 0.12
N GLY A 27 0.55 -2.47 0.89
CA GLY A 27 0.41 -3.86 0.47
C GLY A 27 -1.06 -4.26 0.29
N ILE A 28 -1.89 -3.93 1.28
CA ILE A 28 -3.34 -4.21 1.26
C ILE A 28 -4.01 -3.46 0.09
N ASP A 29 -3.75 -2.16 -0.05
CA ASP A 29 -4.33 -1.33 -1.12
C ASP A 29 -4.05 -1.94 -2.51
N ARG A 30 -2.83 -2.39 -2.76
CA ARG A 30 -2.47 -3.01 -4.04
C ARG A 30 -3.26 -4.28 -4.33
N VAL A 31 -3.40 -5.17 -3.34
CA VAL A 31 -4.14 -6.43 -3.50
C VAL A 31 -5.64 -6.17 -3.61
N ALA A 32 -6.17 -5.26 -2.80
CA ALA A 32 -7.57 -4.88 -2.82
C ALA A 32 -7.96 -4.31 -4.19
N MET A 33 -7.17 -3.37 -4.72
CA MET A 33 -7.41 -2.80 -6.06
C MET A 33 -7.34 -3.85 -7.16
N ALA A 34 -6.39 -4.79 -7.08
CA ALA A 34 -6.28 -5.89 -8.04
C ALA A 34 -7.44 -6.89 -7.95
N LYS A 35 -8.02 -7.10 -6.76
CA LYS A 35 -9.23 -7.92 -6.57
C LYS A 35 -10.46 -7.20 -7.11
N LEU A 36 -10.62 -5.91 -6.79
CA LEU A 36 -11.73 -5.10 -7.26
C LEU A 36 -11.75 -4.99 -8.79
N SER A 37 -10.57 -4.83 -9.43
CA SER A 37 -10.49 -4.73 -10.90
C SER A 37 -10.82 -6.04 -11.61
N ARG A 38 -10.50 -7.19 -11.01
CA ARG A 38 -10.87 -8.50 -11.53
C ARG A 38 -12.36 -8.82 -11.35
N GLY A 39 -13.01 -8.15 -10.40
CA GLY A 39 -14.38 -8.44 -10.02
C GLY A 39 -14.48 -9.78 -9.27
N LEU A 40 -15.73 -10.18 -9.00
CA LEU A 40 -16.04 -11.50 -8.48
C LEU A 40 -16.57 -12.33 -9.65
N PHE A 41 -15.83 -13.35 -10.04
CA PHE A 41 -16.18 -14.27 -11.10
C PHE A 41 -15.80 -15.69 -10.63
N PRO A 42 -16.47 -16.74 -11.12
CA PRO A 42 -15.97 -18.10 -10.98
C PRO A 42 -14.55 -18.26 -11.56
#